data_AF-A0A496UBU1-F1
#
_entry.id   AF-A0A496UBU1-F1
#
_cell.length_a   1.000
_cell.length_b   1.000
_cell.length_c   1.000
_cell.angle_alpha   90.00
_cell.angle_beta   90.00
_cell.angle_gamma   90.00
#
_symmetry.space_group_name_H-M   'P 1'
#
loop_
_entity.id
_entity.type
_entity.pdbx_description
1 polymer ?
#
loop_
_entity_poly.entity_id
_entity_poly.type
_entity_poly.pdbx_seq_one_letter_code
_entity_poly.pdbx_strand_id
1 'polypeptide(L)'
;MRTKIIILSIVVLLAPACGTSVSSLDEIQDRLNRNKCRMNREDLVFAIQGLEYEMDTVFTSIPQNLLDDSLLICPADSSLYVMITDGDNRRIQCSFCGDDSSF
;
A
#
# COMPACT_ATOMS: atom_id res chain seq x y z
N MET A 1 -64.04 -12.03 2.07
CA MET A 1 -62.65 -12.36 1.69
C MET A 1 -61.76 -11.15 1.98
N ARG A 2 -61.24 -11.01 3.21
CA ARG A 2 -60.43 -9.87 3.67
C ARG A 2 -59.38 -10.35 4.67
N THR A 3 -58.41 -11.14 4.20
CA THR A 3 -57.36 -11.69 5.10
C THR A 3 -56.11 -12.09 4.31
N LYS A 4 -55.56 -11.18 3.50
CA LYS A 4 -54.28 -11.45 2.80
C LYS A 4 -53.28 -10.29 2.76
N ILE A 5 -53.57 -9.15 3.40
CA ILE A 5 -52.73 -7.94 3.26
C ILE A 5 -51.74 -7.76 4.44
N ILE A 6 -51.86 -8.52 5.53
CA ILE A 6 -51.06 -8.28 6.75
C ILE A 6 -49.63 -8.87 6.65
N ILE A 7 -49.37 -9.78 5.71
CA ILE A 7 -48.08 -10.50 5.66
C ILE A 7 -46.99 -9.71 4.90
N LEU A 8 -47.36 -8.74 4.05
CA LEU A 8 -46.37 -7.96 3.28
C LEU A 8 -45.67 -6.88 4.13
N SER A 9 -46.25 -6.46 5.25
CA SER A 9 -45.73 -5.38 6.09
C SER A 9 -44.61 -5.83 7.03
N ILE A 10 -44.43 -7.13 7.24
CA ILE A 10 -43.45 -7.68 8.20
C ILE A 10 -42.07 -7.85 7.55
N VAL A 11 -42.01 -8.05 6.22
CA VAL A 11 -40.73 -8.21 5.51
C VAL A 11 -39.95 -6.90 5.40
N VAL A 12 -40.63 -5.75 5.39
CA VAL A 12 -39.98 -4.43 5.33
C VAL A 12 -39.39 -3.99 6.69
N LEU A 13 -39.84 -4.58 7.80
CA LEU A 13 -39.35 -4.31 9.16
C LEU A 13 -38.16 -5.21 9.58
N LEU A 14 -37.76 -6.15 8.72
CA LEU A 14 -36.63 -7.06 8.91
C LEU A 14 -35.44 -6.70 8.02
N ALA A 15 -35.27 -5.41 7.70
CA ALA A 15 -33.96 -4.86 7.38
C ALA A 15 -33.32 -4.37 8.70
N PRO A 16 -32.75 -5.25 9.55
CA PRO A 16 -31.84 -4.76 10.56
C PRO A 16 -30.64 -4.18 9.80
N ALA A 17 -30.52 -2.86 9.88
CA ALA A 17 -29.27 -2.12 9.91
C ALA A 17 -28.04 -2.92 9.47
N CYS A 18 -27.76 -2.93 8.16
CA CYS A 18 -26.41 -3.19 7.66
C CYS A 18 -25.60 -1.91 7.93
N GLY A 19 -25.34 -1.65 9.21
CA GLY A 19 -24.94 -0.37 9.73
C GLY A 19 -23.79 -0.48 10.70
N THR A 20 -22.80 -1.33 10.41
CA THR A 20 -21.52 -1.41 11.13
C THR A 20 -20.46 -2.15 10.30
N SER A 21 -20.02 -1.61 9.15
CA SER A 21 -18.90 -2.24 8.40
C SER A 21 -18.05 -1.30 7.56
N VAL A 22 -18.24 0.02 7.64
CA VAL A 22 -17.42 0.95 6.83
C VAL A 22 -16.05 1.18 7.49
N SER A 23 -15.98 1.21 8.82
CA SER A 23 -14.72 1.46 9.55
C SER A 23 -13.68 0.34 9.44
N SER A 24 -14.07 -0.92 9.25
CA SER A 24 -13.14 -2.05 9.20
C SER A 24 -12.54 -2.28 7.82
N LEU A 25 -13.29 -1.98 6.75
CA LEU A 25 -12.83 -2.14 5.37
C LEU A 25 -11.76 -1.10 5.01
N ASP A 26 -11.95 0.16 5.40
CA ASP A 26 -10.98 1.22 5.17
C ASP A 26 -9.66 0.93 5.91
N GLU A 27 -9.73 0.46 7.16
CA GLU A 27 -8.55 0.05 7.92
C GLU A 27 -7.81 -1.14 7.27
N ILE A 28 -8.54 -2.12 6.76
CA ILE A 28 -7.96 -3.27 6.06
C ILE A 28 -7.28 -2.80 4.75
N GLN A 29 -7.93 -1.92 4.00
CA GLN A 29 -7.40 -1.38 2.76
C GLN A 29 -6.11 -0.60 3.01
N ASP A 30 -6.08 0.23 4.04
CA ASP A 30 -4.90 0.98 4.46
C ASP A 30 -3.73 0.07 4.85
N ARG A 31 -4.00 -0.98 5.63
CA ARG A 31 -2.98 -1.97 6.01
C ARG A 31 -2.45 -2.73 4.80
N LEU A 32 -3.32 -3.09 3.86
CA LEU A 32 -2.93 -3.71 2.60
C LEU A 32 -2.02 -2.81 1.77
N ASN A 33 -2.37 -1.53 1.64
CA ASN A 33 -1.59 -0.56 0.88
C ASN A 33 -0.22 -0.32 1.51
N ARG A 34 -0.13 -0.18 2.84
CA ARG A 34 1.14 -0.08 3.57
C ARG A 34 2.01 -1.33 3.38
N ASN A 35 1.42 -2.52 3.49
CA ASN A 35 2.16 -3.77 3.29
C ASN A 35 2.68 -3.93 1.86
N LYS A 36 1.85 -3.63 0.85
CA LYS A 36 2.27 -3.66 -0.57
C LYS A 36 3.44 -2.73 -0.81
N CYS A 37 3.35 -1.52 -0.26
CA CYS A 37 4.41 -0.54 -0.39
C CYS A 37 5.71 -0.97 0.30
N ARG A 38 5.62 -1.54 1.51
CA ARG A 38 6.78 -2.06 2.24
C ARG A 38 7.48 -3.16 1.43
N MET A 39 6.70 -4.12 0.92
CA MET A 39 7.23 -5.23 0.14
C MET A 39 7.93 -4.73 -1.13
N ASN A 40 7.28 -3.86 -1.91
CA ASN A 40 7.87 -3.31 -3.12
C ASN A 40 9.12 -2.46 -2.84
N ARG A 41 9.14 -1.74 -1.72
CA ARG A 41 10.33 -1.00 -1.26
C ARG A 41 11.48 -1.95 -0.93
N GLU A 42 11.22 -3.04 -0.21
CA GLU A 42 12.23 -4.05 0.11
C GLU A 42 12.78 -4.70 -1.16
N ASP A 43 11.91 -5.08 -2.10
CA ASP A 43 12.31 -5.63 -3.40
C ASP A 43 13.21 -4.65 -4.17
N LEU A 44 12.86 -3.36 -4.20
CA LEU A 44 13.67 -2.31 -4.81
C LEU A 44 15.04 -2.15 -4.11
N VAL A 45 15.09 -2.21 -2.77
CA VAL A 45 16.36 -2.17 -2.02
C VAL A 45 17.24 -3.36 -2.42
N PHE A 46 16.68 -4.57 -2.45
CA PHE A 46 17.42 -5.77 -2.84
C PHE A 46 17.93 -5.69 -4.28
N ALA A 47 17.12 -5.19 -5.20
CA ALA A 47 17.52 -5.02 -6.59
C ALA A 47 18.69 -4.03 -6.73
N ILE A 48 18.63 -2.89 -6.03
CA ILE A 48 19.73 -1.91 -6.02
C ILE A 48 20.98 -2.53 -5.40
N GLN A 49 20.88 -3.22 -4.26
CA GLN A 49 22.03 -3.88 -3.63
C GLN A 49 22.66 -4.95 -4.52
N GLY A 50 21.84 -5.69 -5.28
CA GLY A 50 22.31 -6.64 -6.29
C GLY A 50 23.13 -5.95 -7.36
N LEU A 51 22.63 -4.84 -7.91
CA LEU A 51 23.35 -4.04 -8.91
C LEU A 51 24.65 -3.44 -8.35
N GLU A 52 24.62 -2.93 -7.11
CA GLU A 52 25.79 -2.39 -6.42
C GLU A 52 26.90 -3.44 -6.30
N TYR A 53 26.52 -4.68 -5.94
CA TYR A 53 27.43 -5.80 -5.84
C TYR A 53 28.00 -6.21 -7.20
N GLU A 54 27.15 -6.33 -8.23
CA GLU A 54 27.58 -6.73 -9.58
C GLU A 54 28.49 -5.71 -10.25
N MET A 55 28.26 -4.41 -9.98
CA MET A 55 28.99 -3.31 -10.61
C MET A 55 30.13 -2.76 -9.76
N ASP A 56 30.35 -3.29 -8.55
CA ASP A 56 31.32 -2.79 -7.56
C ASP A 56 31.19 -1.27 -7.35
N THR A 57 29.96 -0.82 -7.10
CA THR A 57 29.63 0.60 -6.96
C THR A 57 28.60 0.86 -5.86
N VAL A 58 28.45 2.13 -5.50
CA VAL A 58 27.44 2.57 -4.53
C VAL A 58 26.64 3.69 -5.17
N PHE A 59 25.34 3.45 -5.35
CA PHE A 59 24.45 4.43 -5.95
C PHE A 59 24.00 5.46 -4.91
N THR A 60 24.04 6.74 -5.30
CA THR A 60 23.50 7.86 -4.52
C THR A 60 22.07 8.25 -4.94
N SER A 61 21.54 7.58 -5.96
CA SER A 61 20.18 7.74 -6.48
C SER A 61 19.69 6.43 -7.09
N ILE A 62 18.39 6.27 -7.28
CA ILE A 62 17.83 5.05 -7.87
C ILE A 62 18.26 4.96 -9.35
N PRO A 63 18.96 3.89 -9.78
CA PRO A 63 19.41 3.72 -11.16
C PRO A 63 18.24 3.27 -12.06
N GLN A 64 17.33 4.20 -12.38
CA GLN A 64 16.06 3.91 -13.09
C GLN A 64 16.25 3.15 -14.40
N ASN A 65 17.36 3.37 -15.10
CA ASN A 65 17.67 2.72 -16.38
C ASN A 65 18.13 1.25 -16.25
N LEU A 66 18.37 0.78 -15.03
CA LEU A 66 18.86 -0.58 -14.75
C LEU A 66 17.81 -1.43 -14.01
N LEU A 67 16.62 -0.89 -13.76
CA LEU A 67 15.57 -1.50 -12.96
C LEU A 67 14.28 -1.60 -13.77
N ASP A 68 13.44 -2.58 -13.44
CA ASP A 68 12.12 -2.71 -14.03
C ASP A 68 11.19 -1.59 -13.55
N ASP A 69 10.39 -1.02 -14.48
CA ASP A 69 9.44 0.07 -14.20
C ASP A 69 8.49 -0.24 -13.03
N SER A 70 8.12 -1.52 -12.85
CA SER A 70 7.25 -1.96 -11.77
C SER A 70 7.83 -1.74 -10.37
N LEU A 71 9.16 -1.74 -10.24
CA LEU A 71 9.84 -1.50 -8.96
C LEU A 71 9.94 0.00 -8.63
N LEU A 72 9.91 0.85 -9.65
CA LEU A 72 10.11 2.30 -9.50
C LEU A 72 8.86 3.03 -8.99
N ILE A 73 7.68 2.42 -9.10
CA ILE A 73 6.39 3.02 -8.78
C ILE A 73 5.81 2.44 -7.49
N CYS A 74 5.43 3.30 -6.57
CA CYS A 74 4.80 2.94 -5.31
C CYS A 74 3.38 2.41 -5.56
N PRO A 75 3.04 1.17 -5.15
CA PRO A 75 1.75 0.56 -5.48
C PRO A 75 0.56 1.17 -4.72
N ALA A 76 0.83 2.02 -3.71
CA ALA A 76 -0.19 2.63 -2.88
C ALA A 76 -0.74 3.95 -3.47
N ASP A 77 0.11 4.78 -4.06
CA ASP A 77 -0.24 6.12 -4.55
C ASP A 77 0.27 6.39 -5.98
N SER A 78 0.93 5.43 -6.62
CA SER A 78 1.56 5.57 -7.93
C SER A 78 2.66 6.64 -8.00
N SER A 79 3.19 7.09 -6.86
CA SER A 79 4.34 8.00 -6.82
C SER A 79 5.63 7.25 -7.14
N LEU A 80 6.63 7.96 -7.68
CA LEU A 80 7.96 7.39 -7.86
C LEU A 80 8.66 7.25 -6.49
N TYR A 81 9.36 6.15 -6.29
CA TYR A 81 10.28 6.04 -5.18
C TYR A 81 11.44 7.01 -5.35
N VAL A 82 11.91 7.54 -4.23
CA VAL A 82 13.10 8.39 -4.16
C VAL A 82 14.06 7.83 -3.11
N MET A 83 15.35 7.92 -3.39
CA MET A 83 16.39 7.62 -2.43
C MET A 83 16.74 8.90 -1.68
N ILE A 84 16.64 8.86 -0.35
CA ILE A 84 17.13 9.91 0.54
C ILE A 84 18.40 9.42 1.21
N THR A 85 19.42 10.27 1.20
CA THR A 85 20.68 10.06 1.89
C THR A 85 20.79 11.07 3.03
N ASP A 86 21.03 10.56 4.24
CA ASP A 86 21.22 11.33 5.46
C ASP A 86 22.49 10.83 6.16
N GLY A 87 23.62 11.48 5.88
CA GLY A 87 24.95 10.98 6.23
C GLY A 87 25.21 9.62 5.57
N ASP A 88 25.51 8.61 6.39
CA ASP A 88 25.74 7.22 5.95
C ASP A 88 24.44 6.42 5.79
N ASN A 89 23.30 6.97 6.22
CA ASN A 89 22.02 6.30 6.13
C ASN A 89 21.37 6.58 4.76
N ARG A 90 21.03 5.51 4.05
CA ARG A 90 20.27 5.55 2.80
C ARG A 90 18.91 4.92 3.02
N ARG A 91 17.85 5.63 2.67
CA ARG A 91 16.47 5.13 2.74
C ARG A 91 15.75 5.37 1.43
N ILE A 92 14.87 4.44 1.09
CA ILE A 92 13.99 4.55 -0.07
C ILE A 92 12.60 4.89 0.43
N GLN A 93 11.98 5.92 -0.13
CA GLN A 93 10.65 6.38 0.28
C GLN A 93 9.75 6.70 -0.90
N CYS A 94 8.44 6.62 -0.69
CA CYS A 94 7.41 7.14 -1.57
C CYS A 94 6.48 8.06 -0.75
N SER A 95 5.62 8.85 -1.41
CA SER A 95 4.78 9.85 -0.71
C SER A 95 3.78 9.24 0.27
N PHE A 96 3.30 8.02 0.02
CA PHE A 96 2.35 7.32 0.89
C PHE A 96 3.00 6.64 2.12
N CYS A 97 4.23 6.16 2.00
CA CYS A 97 4.85 5.24 2.97
C CYS A 97 6.05 5.84 3.68
N GLY A 98 6.05 7.17 3.84
CA GLY A 98 7.14 7.92 4.48
C GLY A 98 7.44 7.38 5.88
N ASP A 99 8.72 7.04 6.09
CA ASP A 99 9.37 6.53 7.30
C ASP A 99 8.42 6.01 8.41
N ASP A 100 8.17 4.69 8.38
CA ASP A 100 7.78 3.91 9.57
C ASP A 100 8.95 3.81 10.59
N SER A 101 9.80 4.83 10.72
CA SER A 101 10.85 4.90 11.75
C SER A 101 10.30 5.41 13.09
N SER A 102 9.05 5.07 13.39
CA SER A 102 8.41 5.26 14.70
C SER A 102 8.19 3.90 15.34
N PHE A 103 9.29 3.25 15.72
CA PHE A 103 9.31 2.12 16.66
C PHE A 103 10.34 2.42 17.75
#